data_AF-A0A954BDG5-F1
#
_entry.id   AF-A0A954BDG5-F1
#
_cell.length_a   1.000
_cell.length_b   1.000
_cell.length_c   1.000
_cell.angle_alpha   90.00
_cell.angle_beta   90.00
_cell.angle_gamma   90.00
#
_symmetry.space_group_name_H-M   'P 1'
#
loop_
_entity.id
_entity.type
_entity.pdbx_description
1 polymer ?
#
loop_
_entity_poly.entity_id
_entity_poly.type
_entity_poly.pdbx_seq_one_letter_code
_entity_poly.pdbx_strand_id
1 'polypeptide(L)'
;MSLSKVAYRASESEEKAASEPRALFIAVGFTLLVYFAARLAIAGLVAAPGLAPAGYAALLAAAAVFSGLRYDERATFARRFGRAAGVFLALYFLSEPFTIPPAGVGPGHPAVLLQHAGRWIGVALGVLAWRRPAALFAGAFTLWLLRDLNGAVTGFYFSILDIRNVAEVLAFVSVGICCVGMMQSNAKLRAFSGIDAATGERAMLIAIAIGVGGHLGNYFYSAIAKLLLDGGPLSWIFDNRL
;
A
#
# COMPACT_ATOMS: atom_id res chain seq x y z
N MET A 1 -6.36 1.23 51.56
CA MET A 1 -6.07 0.62 50.24
C MET A 1 -4.92 -0.36 50.45
N SER A 2 -5.10 -1.66 50.20
CA SER A 2 -4.08 -2.69 50.54
C SER A 2 -2.81 -2.53 49.71
N LEU A 3 -1.64 -2.57 50.35
CA LEU A 3 -0.32 -2.55 49.70
C LEU A 3 -0.19 -3.64 48.62
N SER A 4 -0.87 -4.79 48.78
CA SER A 4 -0.90 -5.86 47.77
C SER A 4 -1.53 -5.44 46.44
N LYS A 5 -2.56 -4.58 46.45
CA LYS A 5 -3.19 -4.07 45.23
C LYS A 5 -2.32 -3.06 44.50
N VAL A 6 -1.47 -2.33 45.22
CA VAL A 6 -0.54 -1.35 44.63
C VAL A 6 0.63 -2.08 43.97
N ALA A 7 1.21 -3.08 44.65
CA ALA A 7 2.29 -3.89 44.10
C ALA A 7 1.88 -4.66 42.84
N TYR A 8 0.68 -5.27 42.84
CA TYR A 8 0.15 -6.00 41.67
C TYR A 8 -0.06 -5.08 40.45
N ARG A 9 -0.58 -3.87 40.65
CA ARG A 9 -0.77 -2.90 39.56
C ARG A 9 0.57 -2.39 39.01
N ALA A 10 1.59 -2.26 39.86
CA ALA A 10 2.92 -1.87 39.42
C ALA A 10 3.54 -2.96 38.52
N SER A 11 3.47 -4.23 38.92
CA SER A 11 3.99 -5.34 38.12
C SER A 11 3.27 -5.51 36.78
N GLU A 12 1.94 -5.36 36.74
CA GLU A 12 1.19 -5.39 35.47
C GLU A 12 1.58 -4.22 34.55
N SER A 13 1.88 -3.05 35.11
CA SER A 13 2.29 -1.89 34.31
C SER A 13 3.69 -2.07 33.71
N GLU A 14 4.61 -2.68 34.45
CA GLU A 14 5.97 -2.97 34.00
C GLU A 14 5.99 -4.03 32.90
N GLU A 15 5.23 -5.12 33.07
CA GLU A 15 5.13 -6.18 32.06
C GLU A 15 4.49 -5.66 30.76
N LYS A 16 3.48 -4.79 30.88
CA LYS A 16 2.86 -4.14 29.72
C LYS A 16 3.83 -3.18 29.02
N ALA A 17 4.58 -2.39 29.78
CA ALA A 17 5.56 -1.44 29.23
C ALA A 17 6.69 -2.16 28.47
N ALA A 18 7.10 -3.35 28.93
CA ALA A 18 8.13 -4.15 28.26
C ALA A 18 7.63 -4.89 27.01
N SER A 19 6.36 -5.31 26.98
CA SER A 19 5.80 -6.10 25.88
C SER A 19 5.34 -5.27 24.67
N GLU A 20 4.93 -4.02 24.90
CA GLU A 20 4.44 -3.14 23.83
C GLU A 20 5.48 -2.86 22.72
N PRO A 21 6.75 -2.47 23.01
CA PRO A 21 7.75 -2.22 21.97
C PRO A 21 7.99 -3.44 21.07
N ARG A 22 7.97 -4.64 21.66
CA ARG A 22 8.11 -5.90 20.91
C ARG A 22 6.92 -6.11 19.97
N ALA A 23 5.70 -5.88 20.43
CA ALA A 23 4.50 -6.02 19.62
C ALA A 23 4.48 -5.03 18.45
N LEU A 24 4.87 -3.77 18.68
CA LEU A 24 5.04 -2.76 17.64
C LEU A 24 6.11 -3.16 16.63
N PHE A 25 7.27 -3.66 17.10
CA PHE A 25 8.35 -4.13 16.22
C PHE A 25 7.89 -5.29 15.32
N ILE A 26 7.17 -6.27 15.88
CA ILE A 26 6.61 -7.38 15.10
C ILE A 26 5.61 -6.86 14.06
N ALA A 27 4.71 -5.95 14.44
CA ALA A 27 3.72 -5.37 13.54
C ALA A 27 4.35 -4.65 12.34
N VAL A 28 5.31 -3.76 12.61
CA VAL A 28 5.99 -2.96 11.59
C VAL A 28 6.91 -3.84 10.74
N GLY A 29 7.68 -4.73 11.38
CA GLY A 29 8.56 -5.66 10.68
C GLY A 29 7.80 -6.58 9.73
N PHE A 30 6.66 -7.13 10.16
CA PHE A 30 5.82 -7.96 9.30
C PHE A 30 5.16 -7.15 8.17
N THR A 31 4.75 -5.91 8.44
CA THR A 31 4.23 -4.98 7.41
C THR A 31 5.27 -4.73 6.32
N LEU A 32 6.52 -4.43 6.72
CA LEU A 32 7.64 -4.25 5.78
C LEU A 32 7.90 -5.52 4.98
N LEU A 33 7.95 -6.68 5.63
CA LEU A 33 8.17 -7.97 4.98
C LEU A 33 7.12 -8.24 3.90
N VAL A 34 5.83 -8.12 4.22
CA VAL A 34 4.73 -8.35 3.26
C VAL A 34 4.78 -7.34 2.13
N TYR A 35 5.03 -6.06 2.43
CA TYR A 35 5.16 -5.01 1.43
C TYR A 35 6.30 -5.29 0.43
N PHE A 36 7.49 -5.59 0.93
CA PHE A 36 8.65 -5.88 0.07
C PHE A 36 8.49 -7.18 -0.70
N ALA A 37 7.89 -8.21 -0.11
CA ALA A 37 7.57 -9.45 -0.82
C ALA A 37 6.60 -9.20 -1.99
N ALA A 38 5.53 -8.43 -1.76
CA ALA A 38 4.58 -8.07 -2.81
C ALA A 38 5.23 -7.20 -3.90
N ARG A 39 6.09 -6.25 -3.50
CA ARG A 39 6.85 -5.43 -4.45
C ARG A 39 7.79 -6.27 -5.32
N LEU A 40 8.51 -7.22 -4.72
CA LEU A 40 9.40 -8.11 -5.45
C LEU A 40 8.61 -9.01 -6.42
N ALA A 41 7.45 -9.50 -6.00
CA ALA A 41 6.54 -10.25 -6.87
C ALA A 41 6.12 -9.41 -8.08
N ILE A 42 5.71 -8.15 -7.89
CA ILE A 42 5.37 -7.25 -9.00
C ILE A 42 6.56 -7.05 -9.94
N ALA A 43 7.76 -6.79 -9.41
CA ALA A 43 8.96 -6.64 -10.24
C ALA A 43 9.22 -7.89 -11.10
N GLY A 44 9.01 -9.09 -10.54
CA GLY A 44 9.08 -10.35 -11.30
C GLY A 44 8.03 -10.45 -12.40
N LEU A 45 6.80 -10.02 -12.15
CA LEU A 45 5.72 -10.00 -13.16
C LEU A 45 5.98 -9.00 -14.28
N VAL A 46 6.60 -7.87 -13.96
CA VAL A 46 7.01 -6.86 -14.95
C VAL A 46 8.17 -7.38 -15.81
N ALA A 47 9.10 -8.14 -15.22
CA ALA A 47 10.18 -8.80 -15.95
C ALA A 47 9.70 -9.96 -16.82
N ALA A 48 8.55 -10.58 -16.50
CA ALA A 48 7.91 -11.64 -17.27
C ALA A 48 6.43 -11.33 -17.57
N PRO A 49 6.13 -10.37 -18.46
CA PRO A 49 4.76 -9.88 -18.68
C PRO A 49 3.75 -10.97 -19.08
N GLY A 50 4.19 -12.06 -19.71
CA GLY A 50 3.32 -13.19 -20.06
C GLY A 50 2.69 -13.89 -18.85
N LEU A 51 3.33 -13.80 -17.68
CA LEU A 51 2.83 -14.34 -16.41
C LEU A 51 1.97 -13.36 -15.62
N ALA A 52 1.82 -12.11 -16.09
CA ALA A 52 1.15 -11.06 -15.35
C ALA A 52 -0.28 -11.42 -14.91
N PRO A 53 -1.15 -12.06 -15.73
CA PRO A 53 -2.49 -12.45 -15.26
C PRO A 53 -2.48 -13.48 -14.13
N ALA A 54 -1.58 -14.47 -14.20
CA ALA A 54 -1.46 -15.49 -13.15
C ALA A 54 -0.93 -14.88 -11.85
N GLY A 55 0.08 -14.02 -11.94
CA GLY A 55 0.57 -13.27 -10.79
C GLY A 55 -0.45 -12.31 -10.22
N TYR A 56 -1.27 -11.68 -11.08
CA TYR A 56 -2.38 -10.84 -10.64
C TYR A 56 -3.47 -11.64 -9.92
N ALA A 57 -3.81 -12.83 -10.41
CA ALA A 57 -4.71 -13.73 -9.70
C ALA A 57 -4.15 -14.15 -8.33
N ALA A 58 -2.84 -14.41 -8.24
CA ALA A 58 -2.16 -14.70 -6.97
C ALA A 58 -2.20 -13.49 -6.01
N LEU A 59 -2.04 -12.26 -6.53
CA LEU A 59 -2.19 -11.03 -5.75
C LEU A 59 -3.61 -10.89 -5.19
N LEU A 60 -4.64 -11.12 -6.01
CA LEU A 60 -6.04 -11.10 -5.55
C LEU A 60 -6.32 -12.19 -4.51
N ALA A 61 -5.75 -13.38 -4.69
CA ALA A 61 -5.85 -14.46 -3.71
C ALA A 61 -5.15 -14.08 -2.38
N ALA A 62 -3.97 -13.45 -2.43
CA ALA A 62 -3.30 -12.94 -1.24
C ALA A 62 -4.14 -11.86 -0.54
N ALA A 63 -4.79 -10.97 -1.30
CA ALA A 63 -5.70 -9.98 -0.74
C ALA A 63 -6.93 -10.62 -0.09
N ALA A 64 -7.44 -11.73 -0.65
CA ALA A 64 -8.60 -12.45 -0.12
C ALA A 64 -8.38 -13.01 1.29
N VAL A 65 -7.12 -13.26 1.69
CA VAL A 65 -6.78 -13.64 3.08
C VAL A 65 -7.23 -12.55 4.08
N PHE A 66 -7.27 -11.29 3.66
CA PHE A 66 -7.71 -10.16 4.47
C PHE A 66 -9.21 -9.84 4.31
N SER A 67 -9.98 -10.61 3.53
CA SER A 67 -11.38 -10.29 3.17
C SER A 67 -12.33 -10.18 4.36
N GLY A 68 -12.03 -10.90 5.46
CA GLY A 68 -12.78 -10.84 6.71
C GLY A 68 -12.71 -9.48 7.41
N LEU A 69 -11.68 -8.67 7.14
CA LEU A 69 -11.48 -7.39 7.81
C LEU A 69 -12.50 -6.33 7.35
N ARG A 70 -12.92 -5.49 8.30
CA ARG A 70 -13.82 -4.35 8.05
C ARG A 70 -13.24 -3.09 8.67
N TYR A 71 -13.42 -1.95 8.00
CA TYR A 71 -12.98 -0.65 8.55
C TYR A 71 -13.73 -0.22 9.81
N ASP A 72 -14.96 -0.68 10.00
CA ASP A 72 -15.78 -0.27 11.16
C ASP A 72 -15.26 -0.82 12.48
N GLU A 73 -14.37 -1.83 12.43
CA GLU A 73 -13.68 -2.44 13.57
C GLU A 73 -12.30 -1.81 13.84
N ARG A 74 -11.94 -0.76 13.09
CA ARG A 74 -10.61 -0.14 13.14
C ARG A 74 -10.68 1.29 13.64
N ALA A 75 -9.54 1.81 14.06
CA ALA A 75 -9.41 3.20 14.46
C ALA A 75 -9.95 4.16 13.40
N THR A 76 -10.58 5.24 13.85
CA THR A 76 -11.26 6.21 12.98
C THR A 76 -10.33 6.80 11.93
N PHE A 77 -9.05 7.06 12.26
CA PHE A 77 -8.08 7.58 11.30
C PHE A 77 -7.79 6.57 10.17
N ALA A 78 -7.61 5.28 10.49
CA ALA A 78 -7.34 4.24 9.52
C ALA A 78 -8.53 4.01 8.58
N ARG A 79 -9.75 4.05 9.14
CA ARG A 79 -10.99 4.04 8.36
C ARG A 79 -11.12 5.23 7.43
N ARG A 80 -10.87 6.45 7.91
CA ARG A 80 -10.95 7.67 7.08
C ARG A 80 -9.92 7.65 5.97
N PHE A 81 -8.66 7.34 6.31
CA PHE A 81 -7.58 7.21 5.33
C PHE A 81 -7.93 6.17 4.27
N GLY A 82 -8.31 4.96 4.69
CA GLY A 82 -8.62 3.86 3.78
C GLY A 82 -9.78 4.15 2.84
N ARG A 83 -10.85 4.79 3.36
CA ARG A 83 -12.00 5.22 2.54
C ARG A 83 -11.60 6.29 1.54
N ALA A 84 -10.84 7.30 1.97
CA ALA A 84 -10.35 8.36 1.08
C ALA A 84 -9.43 7.79 -0.01
N ALA A 85 -8.54 6.85 0.35
CA ALA A 85 -7.72 6.13 -0.60
C ALA A 85 -8.54 5.29 -1.59
N GLY A 86 -9.63 4.68 -1.14
CA GLY A 86 -10.58 3.98 -2.02
C GLY A 86 -11.26 4.92 -3.02
N VAL A 87 -11.72 6.10 -2.57
CA VAL A 87 -12.24 7.16 -3.48
C VAL A 87 -11.18 7.51 -4.52
N PHE A 88 -9.96 7.81 -4.05
CA PHE A 88 -8.85 8.17 -4.91
C PHE A 88 -8.60 7.09 -5.97
N LEU A 89 -8.47 5.81 -5.58
CA LEU A 89 -8.23 4.72 -6.53
C LEU A 89 -9.37 4.61 -7.56
N ALA A 90 -10.62 4.67 -7.11
CA ALA A 90 -11.76 4.59 -8.03
C ALA A 90 -11.75 5.74 -9.04
N LEU A 91 -11.55 6.97 -8.59
CA LEU A 91 -11.46 8.14 -9.47
C LEU A 91 -10.25 8.07 -10.39
N TYR A 92 -9.09 7.67 -9.88
CA TYR A 92 -7.87 7.55 -10.64
C TYR A 92 -8.04 6.54 -11.79
N PHE A 93 -8.52 5.32 -11.51
CA PHE A 93 -8.79 4.32 -12.54
C PHE A 93 -9.92 4.74 -13.51
N LEU A 94 -10.88 5.55 -13.06
CA LEU A 94 -11.89 6.11 -13.95
C LEU A 94 -11.31 7.19 -14.87
N SER A 95 -10.38 8.02 -14.40
CA SER A 95 -9.82 9.13 -15.17
C SER A 95 -8.66 8.75 -16.08
N GLU A 96 -7.89 7.70 -15.72
CA GLU A 96 -6.67 7.38 -16.45
C GLU A 96 -6.98 6.80 -17.84
N PRO A 97 -6.37 7.33 -18.91
CA PRO A 97 -6.54 6.79 -20.25
C PRO A 97 -5.72 5.49 -20.40
N PHE A 98 -6.32 4.35 -20.04
CA PHE A 98 -5.72 3.02 -20.26
C PHE A 98 -5.77 2.53 -21.70
N THR A 99 -6.24 3.34 -22.64
CA THR A 99 -6.28 2.99 -24.06
C THR A 99 -4.95 3.36 -24.70
N ILE A 100 -3.88 2.64 -24.36
CA ILE A 100 -2.55 2.85 -24.91
C ILE A 100 -2.29 1.79 -25.98
N PRO A 101 -1.78 2.15 -27.18
CA PRO A 101 -1.48 1.17 -28.23
C PRO A 101 -0.43 0.15 -27.76
N PRO A 102 -0.69 -1.16 -27.88
CA PRO A 102 0.30 -2.18 -27.56
C PRO A 102 1.32 -2.28 -28.69
N ALA A 103 2.46 -1.59 -28.54
CA ALA A 103 3.58 -1.69 -29.50
C ALA A 103 4.78 -2.47 -28.95
N GLY A 104 4.84 -2.74 -27.64
CA GLY A 104 5.90 -3.55 -27.01
C GLY A 104 5.64 -5.06 -27.09
N VAL A 105 4.37 -5.46 -27.13
CA VAL A 105 3.91 -6.85 -27.30
C VAL A 105 2.70 -6.90 -28.23
N GLY A 106 2.42 -8.07 -28.81
CA GLY A 106 1.25 -8.23 -29.70
C GLY A 106 -0.10 -8.01 -28.99
N PRO A 107 -1.18 -7.59 -29.68
CA PRO A 107 -2.49 -7.31 -29.08
C PRO A 107 -3.12 -8.47 -28.31
N GLY A 108 -2.84 -9.72 -28.70
CA GLY A 108 -3.32 -10.92 -28.01
C GLY A 108 -2.49 -11.32 -26.78
N HIS A 109 -1.44 -10.57 -26.45
CA HIS A 109 -0.55 -10.91 -25.35
C HIS A 109 -1.29 -10.79 -23.99
N PRO A 110 -1.10 -11.73 -23.04
CA PRO A 110 -1.86 -11.76 -21.79
C PRO A 110 -1.79 -10.47 -20.96
N ALA A 111 -0.65 -9.78 -20.97
CA ALA A 111 -0.48 -8.48 -20.29
C ALA A 111 -1.37 -7.36 -20.87
N VAL A 112 -1.64 -7.38 -22.19
CA VAL A 112 -2.52 -6.40 -22.86
C VAL A 112 -3.96 -6.60 -22.39
N LEU A 113 -4.42 -7.85 -22.35
CA LEU A 113 -5.74 -8.21 -21.83
C LEU A 113 -5.89 -7.79 -20.36
N LEU A 114 -4.85 -8.02 -19.56
CA LEU A 114 -4.82 -7.58 -18.16
C LEU A 114 -4.89 -6.06 -18.05
N GLN A 115 -4.21 -5.28 -18.90
CA GLN A 115 -4.33 -3.81 -18.86
C GLN A 115 -5.75 -3.34 -19.19
N HIS A 116 -6.37 -3.92 -20.23
CA HIS A 116 -7.74 -3.55 -20.61
C HIS A 116 -8.76 -3.86 -19.52
N ALA A 117 -8.68 -5.04 -18.90
CA ALA A 117 -9.57 -5.42 -17.81
C ALA A 117 -9.20 -4.71 -16.49
N GLY A 118 -7.91 -4.48 -16.27
CA GLY A 118 -7.31 -4.00 -15.04
C GLY A 118 -7.85 -2.64 -14.60
N ARG A 119 -8.20 -1.76 -15.54
CA ARG A 119 -8.90 -0.51 -15.25
C ARG A 119 -10.20 -0.76 -14.48
N TRP A 120 -11.09 -1.58 -15.03
CA TRP A 120 -12.41 -1.83 -14.46
C TRP A 120 -12.33 -2.62 -13.16
N ILE A 121 -11.37 -3.54 -13.06
CA ILE A 121 -11.06 -4.24 -11.81
C ILE A 121 -10.57 -3.22 -10.77
N GLY A 122 -9.69 -2.29 -11.14
CA GLY A 122 -9.21 -1.21 -10.28
C GLY A 122 -10.33 -0.31 -9.78
N VAL A 123 -11.28 0.08 -10.64
CA VAL A 123 -12.49 0.83 -10.24
C VAL A 123 -13.30 0.03 -9.21
N ALA A 124 -13.59 -1.24 -9.50
CA ALA A 124 -14.35 -2.10 -8.60
C ALA A 124 -13.66 -2.25 -7.23
N LEU A 125 -12.34 -2.46 -7.23
CA LEU A 125 -11.53 -2.53 -6.01
C LEU A 125 -11.53 -1.20 -5.25
N GLY A 126 -11.44 -0.05 -5.92
CA GLY A 126 -11.53 1.27 -5.31
C GLY A 126 -12.88 1.52 -4.62
N VAL A 127 -13.98 1.13 -5.27
CA VAL A 127 -15.33 1.20 -4.67
C VAL A 127 -15.45 0.25 -3.47
N LEU A 128 -14.98 -1.00 -3.61
CA LEU A 128 -15.00 -1.99 -2.52
C LEU A 128 -14.10 -1.56 -1.35
N ALA A 129 -13.03 -0.82 -1.62
CA ALA A 129 -12.14 -0.25 -0.62
C ALA A 129 -12.82 0.78 0.29
N TRP A 130 -14.03 1.25 -0.01
CA TRP A 130 -14.81 2.01 0.99
C TRP A 130 -15.22 1.18 2.21
N ARG A 131 -15.33 -0.15 2.05
CA ARG A 131 -15.82 -1.04 3.09
C ARG A 131 -14.76 -2.02 3.58
N ARG A 132 -13.83 -2.42 2.71
CA ARG A 132 -12.91 -3.54 2.97
C ARG A 132 -11.45 -3.12 2.78
N PRO A 133 -10.60 -3.23 3.82
CA PRO A 133 -9.16 -3.01 3.70
C PRO A 133 -8.48 -3.91 2.65
N ALA A 134 -8.95 -5.15 2.51
CA ALA A 134 -8.46 -6.09 1.50
C ALA A 134 -8.56 -5.55 0.06
N ALA A 135 -9.65 -4.83 -0.24
CA ALA A 135 -9.85 -4.23 -1.55
C ALA A 135 -8.93 -3.02 -1.77
N LEU A 136 -8.61 -2.26 -0.72
CA LEU A 136 -7.59 -1.21 -0.80
C LEU A 136 -6.21 -1.81 -1.11
N PHE A 137 -5.83 -2.89 -0.41
CA PHE A 137 -4.60 -3.63 -0.67
C PHE A 137 -4.52 -4.10 -2.13
N ALA A 138 -5.56 -4.79 -2.59
CA ALA A 138 -5.61 -5.27 -3.97
C ALA A 138 -5.57 -4.12 -4.97
N GLY A 139 -6.34 -3.04 -4.74
CA GLY A 139 -6.41 -1.89 -5.63
C GLY A 139 -5.10 -1.12 -5.74
N ALA A 140 -4.39 -0.92 -4.63
CA ALA A 140 -3.10 -0.24 -4.61
C ALA A 140 -2.03 -1.02 -5.38
N PHE A 141 -1.96 -2.33 -5.19
CA PHE A 141 -1.02 -3.18 -5.94
C PHE A 141 -1.46 -3.40 -7.39
N THR A 142 -2.77 -3.34 -7.70
CA THR A 142 -3.26 -3.29 -9.09
C THR A 142 -2.73 -2.05 -9.78
N LEU A 143 -2.86 -0.88 -9.15
CA LEU A 143 -2.38 0.39 -9.70
C LEU A 143 -0.88 0.30 -10.00
N TRP A 144 -0.11 -0.18 -9.02
CA TRP A 144 1.32 -0.35 -9.18
C TRP A 144 1.65 -1.28 -10.35
N LEU A 145 1.11 -2.51 -10.35
CA LEU A 145 1.40 -3.51 -11.38
C LEU A 145 1.08 -2.99 -12.78
N LEU A 146 -0.10 -2.38 -12.99
CA LEU A 146 -0.50 -1.92 -14.31
C LEU A 146 0.38 -0.77 -14.81
N ARG A 147 0.79 0.16 -13.92
CA ARG A 147 1.70 1.25 -14.27
C ARG A 147 3.09 0.75 -14.63
N ASP A 148 3.64 -0.18 -13.86
CA ASP A 148 4.96 -0.75 -14.17
C ASP A 148 4.93 -1.63 -15.44
N LEU A 149 3.78 -2.23 -15.77
CA LEU A 149 3.59 -2.97 -17.02
C LEU A 149 3.48 -2.08 -18.26
N ASN A 150 3.16 -0.79 -18.13
CA ASN A 150 3.00 0.10 -19.29
C ASN A 150 4.21 0.07 -20.21
N GLY A 151 5.44 0.14 -19.67
CA GLY A 151 6.65 0.13 -20.49
C GLY A 151 6.79 -1.16 -21.32
N ALA A 152 6.53 -2.31 -20.70
CA ALA A 152 6.60 -3.59 -21.39
C ALA A 152 5.48 -3.79 -22.42
N VAL A 153 4.26 -3.36 -22.11
CA VAL A 153 3.09 -3.53 -22.99
C VAL A 153 3.15 -2.59 -24.19
N THR A 154 3.49 -1.33 -23.94
CA THR A 154 3.37 -0.26 -24.93
C THR A 154 4.67 -0.07 -25.71
N GLY A 155 5.82 -0.49 -25.18
CA GLY A 155 7.13 -0.24 -25.78
C GLY A 155 7.64 1.19 -25.60
N PHE A 156 6.85 2.07 -24.96
CA PHE A 156 7.24 3.45 -24.68
C PHE A 156 7.61 3.64 -23.21
N TYR A 157 8.57 4.53 -22.97
CA TYR A 157 8.86 4.96 -21.61
C TYR A 157 7.75 5.90 -21.12
N PHE A 158 6.99 5.44 -20.12
CA PHE A 158 6.07 6.28 -19.37
C PHE A 158 6.69 6.61 -18.02
N SER A 159 6.90 7.89 -17.74
CA SER A 159 7.26 8.31 -16.39
C SER A 159 6.13 7.92 -15.45
N ILE A 160 6.45 7.06 -14.48
CA ILE A 160 5.54 6.69 -13.40
C ILE A 160 5.71 7.60 -12.18
N LEU A 161 6.61 8.58 -12.24
CA LEU A 161 6.99 9.40 -11.08
C LEU A 161 5.83 10.21 -10.49
N ASP A 162 4.85 10.55 -11.34
CA ASP A 162 3.64 11.27 -10.99
C ASP A 162 2.74 10.49 -10.01
N ILE A 163 2.62 9.18 -10.20
CA ILE A 163 1.69 8.33 -9.43
C ILE A 163 2.40 7.31 -8.54
N ARG A 164 3.64 6.93 -8.85
CA ARG A 164 4.38 5.87 -8.15
C ARG A 164 4.44 6.10 -6.65
N ASN A 165 4.80 7.32 -6.25
CA ASN A 165 4.91 7.64 -4.83
C ASN A 165 3.56 7.53 -4.12
N VAL A 166 2.43 7.79 -4.80
CA VAL A 166 1.10 7.62 -4.22
C VAL A 166 0.76 6.12 -4.14
N ALA A 167 1.00 5.36 -5.21
CA ALA A 167 0.81 3.92 -5.23
C ALA A 167 1.61 3.21 -4.11
N GLU A 168 2.86 3.62 -3.90
CA GLU A 168 3.74 3.11 -2.82
C GLU A 168 3.16 3.37 -1.43
N VAL A 169 2.67 4.58 -1.17
CA VAL A 169 2.00 4.93 0.09
C VAL A 169 0.76 4.08 0.30
N LEU A 170 -0.12 4.01 -0.71
CA LEU A 170 -1.37 3.26 -0.60
C LEU A 170 -1.10 1.78 -0.38
N ALA A 171 -0.14 1.20 -1.11
CA ALA A 171 0.28 -0.17 -0.96
C ALA A 171 0.83 -0.42 0.45
N PHE A 172 1.80 0.37 0.90
CA PHE A 172 2.41 0.20 2.22
C PHE A 172 1.39 0.34 3.37
N VAL A 173 0.58 1.40 3.34
CA VAL A 173 -0.40 1.65 4.40
C VAL A 173 -1.49 0.57 4.40
N SER A 174 -1.96 0.14 3.22
CA SER A 174 -2.95 -0.93 3.14
C SER A 174 -2.43 -2.26 3.67
N VAL A 175 -1.15 -2.60 3.42
CA VAL A 175 -0.47 -3.75 4.03
C VAL A 175 -0.48 -3.61 5.55
N GLY A 176 -0.09 -2.44 6.08
CA GLY A 176 -0.08 -2.19 7.52
C GLY A 176 -1.45 -2.38 8.17
N ILE A 177 -2.50 -1.78 7.60
CA ILE A 177 -3.88 -1.92 8.08
C ILE A 177 -4.33 -3.39 8.04
N CYS A 178 -4.05 -4.10 6.94
CA CYS A 178 -4.43 -5.49 6.76
C CYS A 178 -3.69 -6.44 7.71
N CYS A 179 -2.36 -6.32 7.80
CA CYS A 179 -1.51 -7.14 8.66
C CYS A 179 -1.84 -6.95 10.14
N VAL A 180 -1.88 -5.69 10.61
CA VAL A 180 -2.23 -5.39 12.00
C VAL A 180 -3.67 -5.79 12.29
N GLY A 181 -4.58 -5.52 11.35
CA GLY A 181 -5.99 -5.91 11.49
C GLY A 181 -6.17 -7.42 11.66
N MET A 182 -5.44 -8.22 10.88
CA MET A 182 -5.41 -9.67 10.99
C MET A 182 -4.83 -10.13 12.33
N MET A 183 -3.72 -9.53 12.77
CA MET A 183 -3.10 -9.85 14.07
C MET A 183 -4.06 -9.59 15.24
N GLN A 184 -4.85 -8.51 15.19
CA GLN A 184 -5.86 -8.20 16.22
C GLN A 184 -7.07 -9.14 16.19
N SER A 185 -7.51 -9.53 15.00
CA SER A 185 -8.74 -10.32 14.80
C SER A 185 -8.53 -11.82 14.95
N ASN A 186 -7.31 -12.34 14.80
CA ASN A 186 -7.01 -13.76 14.93
C ASN A 186 -6.40 -14.06 16.31
N ALA A 187 -7.06 -14.90 17.11
CA ALA A 187 -6.62 -15.21 18.48
C ALA A 187 -5.18 -15.76 18.57
N LYS A 188 -4.77 -16.60 17.61
CA LYS A 188 -3.41 -17.19 17.58
C LYS A 188 -2.37 -16.13 17.25
N LEU A 189 -2.64 -15.30 16.24
CA LEU A 189 -1.73 -14.21 15.86
C LEU A 189 -1.65 -13.14 16.95
N ARG A 190 -2.76 -12.85 17.61
CA ARG A 190 -2.81 -11.94 18.75
C ARG A 190 -1.96 -12.42 19.91
N ALA A 191 -2.09 -13.70 20.27
CA ALA A 191 -1.28 -14.31 21.33
C ALA A 191 0.22 -14.31 20.99
N PHE A 192 0.56 -14.58 19.73
CA PHE A 192 1.96 -14.56 19.26
C PHE A 192 2.57 -13.15 19.23
N SER A 193 1.83 -12.19 18.69
CA SER A 193 2.31 -10.82 18.47
C SER A 193 2.25 -9.94 19.71
N GLY A 194 1.37 -10.27 20.67
CA GLY A 194 1.08 -9.42 21.82
C GLY A 194 0.29 -8.15 21.47
N ILE A 195 -0.28 -8.06 20.26
CA ILE A 195 -1.00 -6.85 19.80
C ILE A 195 -2.40 -6.81 20.41
N ASP A 196 -2.61 -5.90 21.35
CA ASP A 196 -3.94 -5.52 21.82
C ASP A 196 -4.58 -4.43 20.93
N ALA A 197 -5.77 -3.95 21.33
CA ALA A 197 -6.45 -2.89 20.59
C ALA A 197 -5.59 -1.62 20.48
N ALA A 198 -5.09 -1.12 21.61
CA ALA A 198 -4.34 0.14 21.68
C ALA A 198 -3.01 0.07 20.93
N THR A 199 -2.26 -1.01 21.11
CA THR A 199 -0.99 -1.28 20.41
C THR A 199 -1.22 -1.38 18.91
N GLY A 200 -2.30 -2.03 18.47
CA GLY A 200 -2.60 -2.13 17.04
C GLY A 200 -3.05 -0.79 16.44
N GLU A 201 -3.75 0.06 17.18
CA GLU A 201 -4.01 1.44 16.74
C GLU A 201 -2.70 2.22 16.54
N ARG A 202 -1.78 2.16 17.51
CA ARG A 202 -0.46 2.78 17.40
C ARG A 202 0.33 2.23 16.20
N ALA A 203 0.32 0.91 15.98
CA ALA A 203 0.98 0.29 14.85
C ALA A 203 0.41 0.77 13.50
N MET A 204 -0.91 0.89 13.36
CA MET A 204 -1.54 1.44 12.14
C MET A 204 -1.20 2.91 11.93
N LEU A 205 -1.15 3.70 13.01
CA LEU A 205 -0.73 5.10 12.95
C LEU A 205 0.72 5.23 12.50
N ILE A 206 1.63 4.39 13.03
CA ILE A 206 3.02 4.32 12.61
C ILE A 206 3.12 3.95 11.12
N ALA A 207 2.35 2.96 10.65
CA ALA A 207 2.35 2.60 9.24
C ALA A 207 1.91 3.78 8.33
N ILE A 208 0.87 4.52 8.73
CA ILE A 208 0.43 5.73 8.02
C ILE A 208 1.51 6.80 8.05
N ALA A 209 2.11 7.05 9.22
CA ALA A 209 3.16 8.06 9.38
C ALA A 209 4.41 7.73 8.55
N ILE A 210 4.83 6.46 8.50
CA ILE A 210 5.94 6.00 7.66
C ILE A 210 5.60 6.18 6.18
N GLY A 211 4.42 5.74 5.75
CA GLY A 211 4.00 5.87 4.34
C GLY A 211 3.96 7.33 3.91
N VAL A 212 3.16 8.15 4.59
CA VAL A 212 2.99 9.58 4.28
C VAL A 212 4.31 10.35 4.46
N GLY A 213 5.04 10.09 5.55
CA GLY A 213 6.32 10.73 5.82
C GLY A 213 7.38 10.42 4.76
N GLY A 214 7.48 9.15 4.33
CA GLY A 214 8.37 8.75 3.23
C GLY A 214 8.02 9.46 1.92
N HIS A 215 6.72 9.57 1.61
CA HIS A 215 6.25 10.32 0.45
C HIS A 215 6.62 11.80 0.49
N LEU A 216 6.36 12.47 1.62
CA LEU A 216 6.73 13.87 1.81
C LEU A 216 8.25 14.07 1.74
N GLY A 217 9.04 13.12 2.28
CA GLY A 217 10.49 13.12 2.15
C GLY A 217 10.96 13.05 0.69
N ASN A 218 10.34 12.18 -0.12
CA ASN A 218 10.63 12.10 -1.55
C ASN A 218 10.30 13.42 -2.28
N TYR A 219 9.17 14.06 -1.96
CA TYR A 219 8.81 15.36 -2.52
C TYR A 219 9.75 16.48 -2.07
N PHE A 220 10.15 16.48 -0.80
CA PHE A 220 11.11 17.44 -0.27
C PHE A 220 12.44 17.34 -1.03
N TYR A 221 13.00 16.13 -1.18
CA TYR A 221 14.25 15.94 -1.92
C TYR A 221 14.10 16.29 -3.41
N SER A 222 12.96 15.96 -4.03
CA SER A 222 12.66 16.38 -5.40
C SER A 222 12.57 17.91 -5.54
N ALA A 223 12.03 18.61 -4.55
CA ALA A 223 11.98 20.07 -4.54
C ALA A 223 13.39 20.67 -4.42
N ILE A 224 14.22 20.16 -3.50
CA ILE A 224 15.63 20.58 -3.39
C ILE A 224 16.38 20.35 -4.71
N ALA A 225 16.21 19.18 -5.34
CA ALA A 225 16.83 18.89 -6.63
C ALA A 225 16.42 19.90 -7.73
N LYS A 226 15.16 20.33 -7.75
CA LYS A 226 14.68 21.37 -8.68
C LYS A 226 15.27 22.75 -8.39
N LEU A 227 15.50 23.08 -7.12
CA LEU A 227 16.13 24.36 -6.74
C LEU A 227 17.61 24.42 -7.14
N LEU A 228 18.27 23.26 -7.26
CA LEU A 228 19.69 23.12 -7.59
C LEU A 228 19.95 22.91 -9.09
N LEU A 229 18.95 23.10 -9.96
CA LEU A 229 19.14 23.01 -11.40
C LEU A 229 20.01 24.18 -11.90
N ASP A 230 20.89 23.91 -12.86
CA ASP A 230 21.83 24.91 -13.41
C ASP A 230 21.13 26.13 -14.02
N GLY A 231 19.92 25.95 -14.58
CA GLY A 231 19.09 27.04 -15.11
C GLY A 231 18.24 27.77 -14.05
N GLY A 232 18.42 27.46 -12.77
CA GLY A 232 17.66 28.02 -11.66
C GLY A 232 16.32 27.31 -11.37
N PRO A 233 15.57 27.75 -10.35
CA PRO A 233 14.42 27.02 -9.79
C PRO A 233 13.20 26.92 -10.73
N LEU A 234 13.18 27.68 -11.82
CA LEU A 234 12.13 27.66 -12.83
C LEU A 234 12.57 27.02 -14.16
N SER A 235 13.84 26.61 -14.28
CA SER A 235 14.34 25.97 -15.50
C SER A 235 13.55 24.73 -15.88
N TRP A 236 13.11 23.93 -14.92
CA TRP A 236 12.24 22.77 -15.20
C TRP A 236 10.86 23.14 -15.78
N ILE A 237 10.41 24.39 -15.69
CA ILE A 237 9.17 24.88 -16.32
C ILE A 237 9.47 25.37 -17.74
N PHE A 238 10.55 26.13 -17.90
CA PHE A 238 10.83 26.86 -19.14
C PHE A 238 11.76 26.13 -20.12
N ASP A 239 12.63 25.27 -19.61
CA ASP A 239 13.66 24.53 -20.36
C ASP A 239 13.33 23.04 -20.51
N ASN A 240 12.10 22.62 -20.16
CA ASN A 240 11.66 21.23 -20.27
C ASN A 240 11.41 20.86 -21.74
N ARG A 241 12.52 20.63 -22.46
CA ARG A 241 12.51 20.06 -23.81
C ARG A 241 12.32 18.54 -23.68
N LEU A 242 11.06 18.13 -23.49
CA LEU A 242 10.64 16.73 -23.63
C LEU A 242 10.65 16.31 -25.10
#